data_AF-A0A366L500-F1
#
_entry.id   AF-A0A366L500-F1
#
_cell.length_a   1.000
_cell.length_b   1.000
_cell.length_c   1.000
_cell.angle_alpha   90.00
_cell.angle_beta   90.00
_cell.angle_gamma   90.00
#
_symmetry.space_group_name_H-M   'P 1'
#
loop_
_entity.id
_entity.type
_entity.pdbx_description
1 polymer ?
#
loop_
_entity_poly.entity_id
_entity_poly.type
_entity_poly.pdbx_seq_one_letter_code
_entity_poly.pdbx_strand_id
1 'polypeptide(L)'
;MGRLTVMLLLVQIIVLVAGPLAALAQPGLAEMQQARSFIRESFFSMRDFSYIVSALVAIVGAVTVYHKWQMGKDVSMDIPAWFFSSMFLLLTWTFLLHLFGI
;
A
#
# COMPACT_ATOMS: atom_id res chain seq x y z
N MET A 1 17.12 -4.78 -59.59
CA MET A 1 16.72 -5.08 -58.20
C MET A 1 17.43 -4.19 -57.17
N GLY A 2 18.74 -3.94 -57.23
CA GLY A 2 19.46 -3.22 -56.14
C GLY A 2 19.05 -1.76 -55.87
N ARG A 3 18.69 -0.96 -56.88
CA ARG A 3 18.38 0.48 -56.67
C ARG A 3 17.10 0.72 -55.88
N LEU A 4 16.10 -0.16 -56.04
CA LEU A 4 14.83 -0.08 -55.32
C LEU A 4 15.02 -0.47 -53.84
N THR A 5 15.81 -1.51 -53.58
CA THR A 5 16.14 -1.96 -52.22
C THR A 5 16.90 -0.87 -51.44
N VAL A 6 17.83 -0.16 -52.10
CA VAL A 6 18.57 0.94 -51.48
C VAL A 6 17.66 2.13 -51.14
N MET A 7 16.70 2.49 -51.99
CA MET A 7 15.73 3.54 -51.66
C MET A 7 14.82 3.14 -50.48
N LEU A 8 14.39 1.88 -50.42
CA LEU A 8 13.56 1.38 -49.31
C LEU A 8 14.32 1.40 -47.97
N LEU A 9 15.62 1.06 -47.97
CA LEU A 9 16.46 1.14 -46.78
C LEU A 9 16.67 2.58 -46.31
N LEU A 10 16.87 3.52 -47.24
CA LEU A 10 17.00 4.94 -46.90
C LEU A 10 15.73 5.51 -46.28
N VAL A 11 14.55 5.14 -46.79
CA VAL A 11 13.26 5.54 -46.21
C VAL A 11 13.10 4.98 -44.80
N GLN A 12 13.48 3.72 -44.56
CA GLN A 12 13.43 3.13 -43.21
C GLN A 12 14.33 3.87 -42.21
N ILE A 13 15.55 4.22 -42.63
CA ILE A 13 16.51 4.95 -41.79
C ILE A 13 15.97 6.34 -41.46
N ILE A 14 15.35 7.03 -42.43
CA ILE A 14 14.75 8.35 -42.21
C ILE A 14 13.59 8.28 -41.21
N VAL A 15 12.74 7.26 -41.30
CA VAL A 15 11.63 7.05 -40.35
C VAL A 15 12.15 6.75 -38.94
N LEU A 16 13.20 5.93 -38.82
CA LEU A 16 13.84 5.60 -37.55
C LEU A 16 14.54 6.79 -36.88
N VAL A 17 15.13 7.69 -37.66
CA VAL A 17 15.84 8.89 -37.15
C VAL A 17 14.87 10.04 -36.86
N ALA A 18 13.76 10.15 -37.59
CA ALA A 18 12.76 11.19 -37.38
C ALA A 18 11.76 10.87 -36.25
N GLY A 19 11.51 9.58 -35.96
CA GLY A 19 10.60 9.14 -34.90
C GLY A 19 10.93 9.69 -33.49
N PRO A 20 12.20 9.69 -33.05
CA PRO A 20 12.60 10.22 -31.75
C PRO A 20 12.42 11.73 -31.60
N LEU A 21 12.45 12.51 -32.70
CA LEU A 21 12.24 13.96 -32.67
C LEU A 21 10.78 14.34 -32.37
N ALA A 22 9.84 13.42 -32.64
CA ALA A 22 8.43 13.54 -32.29
C ALA A 22 8.08 12.90 -30.94
N ALA A 23 9.05 12.27 -30.27
CA ALA A 23 8.87 11.76 -28.91
C ALA A 23 8.86 12.96 -27.94
N LEU A 24 7.68 13.51 -27.71
CA LEU A 24 7.40 14.28 -26.50
C LEU A 24 7.73 13.34 -25.33
N ALA A 25 8.88 13.54 -24.68
CA ALA A 25 9.15 12.93 -23.40
C ALA A 25 8.01 13.37 -22.48
N GLN A 26 7.01 12.52 -22.29
CA GLN A 26 5.88 12.82 -21.43
C GLN A 26 6.49 13.06 -20.05
N PRO A 27 6.31 14.25 -19.45
CA PRO A 27 6.79 14.45 -18.10
C PRO A 27 6.03 13.44 -17.26
N GLY A 28 6.75 12.49 -16.66
CA GLY A 28 6.18 11.45 -15.79
C GLY A 28 5.49 12.01 -14.54
N LEU A 29 5.21 13.32 -14.49
CA LEU A 29 4.46 14.01 -13.46
C LEU A 29 3.04 13.48 -13.34
N ALA A 30 2.36 13.16 -14.46
CA ALA A 30 1.03 12.56 -14.42
C ALA A 30 1.06 11.16 -13.80
N GLU A 31 2.03 10.34 -14.20
CA GLU A 31 2.24 8.98 -13.69
C GLU A 31 2.69 9.00 -12.22
N MET A 32 3.54 9.96 -11.82
CA MET A 32 3.95 10.18 -10.43
C MET A 32 2.81 10.66 -9.55
N GLN A 33 1.93 11.53 -10.06
CA GLN A 33 0.72 11.96 -9.34
C GLN A 33 -0.24 10.78 -9.15
N GLN A 34 -0.41 9.94 -10.17
CA GLN A 34 -1.23 8.73 -10.10
C GLN A 34 -0.62 7.68 -9.14
N ALA A 35 0.69 7.48 -9.17
CA ALA A 35 1.38 6.61 -8.23
C ALA A 35 1.22 7.12 -6.79
N ARG A 36 1.32 8.43 -6.58
CA ARG A 36 1.11 9.06 -5.27
C ARG A 36 -0.32 8.86 -4.76
N SER A 37 -1.34 9.06 -5.59
CA SER A 37 -2.74 8.85 -5.19
C SER A 37 -2.99 7.38 -4.88
N PHE A 38 -2.49 6.47 -5.70
CA PHE A 38 -2.62 5.03 -5.49
C PHE A 38 -1.98 4.58 -4.16
N ILE A 39 -0.76 5.06 -3.85
CA ILE A 39 -0.10 4.76 -2.57
C ILE A 39 -0.95 5.28 -1.40
N ARG A 40 -1.48 6.50 -1.51
CA ARG A 40 -2.32 7.10 -0.45
C ARG A 40 -3.61 6.32 -0.22
N GLU A 41 -4.31 5.96 -1.29
CA GLU A 41 -5.56 5.18 -1.22
C GLU A 41 -5.31 3.77 -0.68
N SER A 42 -4.23 3.11 -1.13
CA SER A 42 -3.82 1.80 -0.60
C SER A 42 -3.54 1.87 0.90
N PHE A 43 -2.92 2.95 1.36
CA PHE A 43 -2.61 3.17 2.77
C PHE A 43 -3.89 3.39 3.61
N PHE A 44 -4.88 4.13 3.09
CA PHE A 44 -6.19 4.27 3.74
C PHE A 44 -6.98 2.95 3.76
N SER A 45 -6.87 2.11 2.74
CA SER A 45 -7.47 0.77 2.77
C SER A 45 -6.82 -0.11 3.85
N MET A 46 -5.50 -0.03 4.01
CA MET A 46 -4.78 -0.75 5.09
C MET A 46 -5.19 -0.27 6.49
N ARG A 47 -5.49 1.03 6.66
CA ARG A 47 -6.04 1.57 7.92
C ARG A 47 -7.34 0.86 8.29
N ASP A 48 -8.27 0.82 7.36
CA ASP A 48 -9.60 0.29 7.62
C ASP A 48 -9.51 -1.22 7.95
N PHE A 49 -8.61 -1.93 7.27
CA PHE A 49 -8.25 -3.30 7.64
C PHE A 49 -7.66 -3.40 9.06
N SER A 50 -6.75 -2.50 9.45
CA SER A 50 -6.17 -2.46 10.81
C SER A 50 -7.24 -2.28 11.88
N TYR A 51 -8.25 -1.44 11.64
CA TYR A 51 -9.38 -1.29 12.56
C TYR A 51 -10.16 -2.60 12.72
N ILE A 52 -10.45 -3.29 11.62
CA ILE A 52 -11.15 -4.59 11.66
C ILE A 52 -10.32 -5.62 12.46
N VAL A 53 -9.02 -5.76 12.17
CA VAL A 53 -8.15 -6.69 12.89
C VAL A 53 -8.07 -6.36 14.37
N SER A 54 -7.92 -5.07 14.73
CA SER A 54 -7.88 -4.65 16.13
C SER A 54 -9.16 -4.99 16.88
N ALA A 55 -10.33 -4.83 16.25
CA ALA A 55 -11.61 -5.19 16.83
C ALA A 55 -11.74 -6.71 17.05
N LEU A 56 -11.30 -7.52 16.10
CA LEU A 56 -11.31 -8.98 16.23
C LEU A 56 -10.40 -9.44 17.39
N VAL A 57 -9.17 -8.92 17.46
CA VAL A 57 -8.24 -9.25 18.55
C VAL A 57 -8.79 -8.81 19.91
N ALA A 58 -9.42 -7.62 19.98
CA ALA A 58 -10.06 -7.13 21.20
C ALA A 58 -11.19 -8.05 21.67
N ILE A 59 -12.09 -8.46 20.76
CA ILE A 59 -13.20 -9.37 21.08
C ILE A 59 -12.67 -10.72 21.57
N VAL A 60 -11.71 -11.32 20.85
CA VAL A 60 -11.13 -12.62 21.23
C VAL A 60 -10.42 -12.54 22.59
N GLY A 61 -9.66 -11.47 22.84
CA GLY A 61 -9.00 -11.22 24.13
C GLY A 61 -10.00 -11.10 25.27
N ALA A 62 -11.03 -10.26 25.10
CA ALA A 62 -12.09 -10.06 26.09
C ALA A 62 -12.82 -11.37 26.43
N VAL A 63 -13.22 -12.14 25.41
CA VAL A 63 -13.91 -13.43 25.60
C VAL A 63 -13.03 -14.42 26.35
N THR A 64 -11.74 -14.50 26.01
CA THR A 64 -10.80 -15.42 26.66
C THR A 64 -10.60 -15.08 28.13
N VAL A 65 -10.43 -13.79 28.46
CA VAL A 65 -10.27 -13.33 29.84
C VAL A 65 -11.56 -13.51 30.64
N TYR A 66 -12.71 -13.20 30.04
CA TYR A 66 -13.99 -13.47 30.68
C TYR A 66 -14.16 -14.96 31.02
N HIS A 67 -13.81 -15.84 30.09
CA HIS A 67 -13.88 -17.27 30.31
C HIS A 67 -12.96 -17.74 31.46
N LYS A 68 -11.71 -17.25 31.50
CA LYS A 68 -10.79 -17.52 32.62
C LYS A 68 -11.35 -17.03 33.96
N TRP A 69 -11.97 -15.85 33.98
CA TRP A 69 -12.56 -15.29 35.18
C TRP A 69 -13.74 -16.13 35.70
N GLN A 70 -14.60 -16.62 34.79
CA GLN A 70 -15.69 -17.55 35.15
C GLN A 70 -15.20 -18.90 35.69
N MET A 71 -13.97 -19.30 35.37
CA MET A 71 -13.32 -20.50 35.94
C MET A 71 -12.66 -20.25 37.30
N GLY A 72 -12.78 -19.04 37.87
CA GLY A 72 -12.15 -18.68 39.14
C GLY A 72 -10.63 -18.45 39.04
N LYS A 73 -10.09 -18.26 37.83
CA LYS A 73 -8.66 -17.92 37.64
C LYS A 73 -8.43 -16.44 37.89
N ASP A 74 -7.27 -16.11 38.44
CA ASP A 74 -6.81 -14.72 38.51
C ASP A 74 -6.52 -14.20 37.08
N VAL A 75 -7.07 -13.03 36.78
CA VAL A 75 -6.99 -12.35 35.48
C VAL A 75 -6.37 -10.96 35.58
N SER A 76 -5.86 -10.58 36.75
CA SER A 76 -5.27 -9.26 37.03
C SER A 76 -4.20 -8.84 36.00
N MET A 77 -3.36 -9.79 35.57
CA MET A 77 -2.33 -9.59 34.55
C MET A 77 -2.84 -9.81 33.12
N ASP A 78 -3.88 -10.63 32.94
CA ASP A 78 -4.45 -10.92 31.63
C ASP A 78 -5.20 -9.71 31.06
N ILE A 79 -5.97 -9.00 31.89
CA ILE A 79 -6.78 -7.83 31.49
C ILE A 79 -5.94 -6.75 30.78
N PRO A 80 -4.85 -6.22 31.38
CA PRO A 80 -4.03 -5.22 30.69
C PRO A 80 -3.31 -5.81 29.48
N ALA A 81 -2.91 -7.09 29.51
CA ALA A 81 -2.16 -7.70 28.41
C ALA A 81 -2.92 -7.69 27.08
N TRP A 82 -4.17 -8.17 27.05
CA TRP A 82 -4.96 -8.17 25.80
C TRP A 82 -5.45 -6.77 25.43
N PHE A 83 -5.73 -5.93 26.42
CA PHE A 83 -6.17 -4.56 26.19
C PHE A 83 -5.07 -3.74 25.52
N PHE A 84 -3.84 -3.73 26.05
CA PHE A 84 -2.74 -2.98 25.45
C PHE A 84 -2.28 -3.57 24.11
N SER A 85 -2.37 -4.90 23.93
CA SER A 85 -2.10 -5.52 22.63
C SER A 85 -3.08 -5.07 21.54
N SER A 86 -4.39 -5.08 21.83
CA SER A 86 -5.39 -4.60 20.87
C SER A 86 -5.32 -3.09 20.62
N MET A 87 -5.03 -2.31 21.67
CA MET A 87 -4.85 -0.86 21.57
C MET A 87 -3.61 -0.49 20.75
N PHE A 88 -2.51 -1.22 20.90
CA PHE A 88 -1.32 -1.06 20.06
C PHE A 88 -1.66 -1.27 18.58
N LEU A 89 -2.34 -2.36 18.23
CA LEU A 89 -2.75 -2.65 16.85
C LEU A 89 -3.67 -1.56 16.26
N LEU A 90 -4.58 -1.01 17.07
CA LEU A 90 -5.46 0.07 16.66
C LEU A 90 -4.70 1.36 16.33
N LEU A 91 -3.62 1.65 17.07
CA LEU A 91 -2.78 2.84 16.89
C LEU A 91 -1.64 2.66 15.89
N THR A 92 -1.30 1.43 15.48
CA THR A 92 -0.20 1.18 14.54
C THR A 92 -0.34 2.00 13.25
N TRP A 93 -1.55 2.15 12.73
CA TRP A 93 -1.80 2.94 11.52
C TRP A 93 -1.39 4.43 11.70
N THR A 94 -1.73 5.06 12.83
CA THR A 94 -1.42 6.48 13.05
C THR A 94 0.07 6.70 13.20
N PHE A 95 0.76 5.76 13.85
CA PHE A 95 2.22 5.73 13.90
C PHE A 95 2.82 5.64 12.49
N LEU A 96 2.33 4.74 11.64
CA LEU A 96 2.84 4.59 10.28
C LEU A 96 2.52 5.81 9.40
N LEU A 97 1.34 6.43 9.56
CA LEU A 97 0.98 7.67 8.87
C LEU A 97 2.01 8.78 9.16
N HIS A 98 2.33 8.99 10.45
CA HIS A 98 3.32 9.97 10.86
C HIS A 98 4.75 9.59 10.47
N LEU A 99 5.10 8.31 10.51
CA LEU A 99 6.42 7.81 10.11
C LEU A 99 6.71 8.08 8.62
N PHE A 100 5.71 7.87 7.75
CA PHE A 100 5.86 8.04 6.30
C PHE A 100 5.48 9.44 5.81
N GLY A 101 4.99 10.32 6.68
CA GLY A 101 4.61 11.69 6.32
C GLY A 101 3.42 11.77 5.34
N ILE A 102 2.49 10.81 5.44
CA ILE A 102 1.31 10.70 4.56
C ILE A 102 0.14 11.52 5.12
#